data_AF-A0A2U2ZUJ2-F1
#
_entry.id   AF-A0A2U2ZUJ2-F1
#
_cell.length_a   1.000
_cell.length_b   1.000
_cell.length_c   1.000
_cell.angle_alpha   90.00
_cell.angle_beta   90.00
_cell.angle_gamma   90.00
#
_symmetry.space_group_name_H-M   'P 1'
#
loop_
_entity.id
_entity.type
_entity.pdbx_description
1 polymer ?
#
loop_
_entity_poly.entity_id
_entity_poly.type
_entity_poly.pdbx_seq_one_letter_code
_entity_poly.pdbx_strand_id
1 'polypeptide(L)'
;MIGSPLGGVLRSLDQRARIAGRSRSRGAPLESDPAPQAVTPVGPVAAPGGLVAAVVTTGEDGRARWSFPAPYEAAPAVTATVVDPEPGSDERTVWAALEEVTTWYALVRVWRSRPRRGTGVAESAGPGVTVHLLAAPVSSSYD
;
A
#
# COMPACT_ATOMS: atom_id res chain seq x y z
N MET A 1 41.80 5.22 51.29
CA MET A 1 40.44 5.71 50.95
C MET A 1 40.41 5.95 49.45
N ILE A 2 39.88 5.01 48.67
CA ILE A 2 39.92 5.00 47.21
C ILE A 2 38.59 5.59 46.71
N GLY A 3 38.63 6.78 46.12
CA GLY A 3 37.45 7.43 45.54
C GLY A 3 37.11 6.82 44.19
N SER A 4 35.86 6.36 44.02
CA SER A 4 35.38 5.75 42.77
C SER A 4 35.42 6.74 41.59
N PRO A 5 36.10 6.39 40.47
CA PRO A 5 36.25 7.26 39.30
C PRO A 5 34.94 7.47 38.50
N LEU A 6 33.88 6.72 38.80
CA LEU A 6 32.58 6.81 38.12
C LEU A 6 31.62 7.85 38.75
N GLY A 7 31.93 8.37 39.94
CA GLY A 7 31.06 9.36 40.63
C GLY A 7 31.03 10.74 39.95
N GLY A 8 32.08 11.09 39.20
CA GLY A 8 32.16 12.35 38.45
C GLY A 8 31.34 12.35 37.16
N VAL A 9 31.20 11.19 36.51
CA VAL A 9 30.53 11.06 35.20
C VAL A 9 29.01 11.20 35.34
N LEU A 10 28.43 10.65 36.42
CA LEU A 10 26.99 10.78 36.70
C LEU A 10 26.58 12.21 37.05
N ARG A 11 27.43 12.97 37.76
CA ARG A 11 27.20 14.40 38.02
C ARG A 11 27.21 15.25 36.75
N SER A 12 28.09 14.92 35.80
CA SER A 12 28.20 15.61 34.51
C SER A 12 26.97 15.40 33.62
N LEU A 13 26.36 14.22 33.66
CA LEU A 13 25.12 13.91 32.93
C LEU A 13 23.89 14.61 33.53
N ASP A 14 23.74 14.62 34.86
CA ASP A 14 22.62 15.32 35.52
C ASP A 14 22.69 16.84 35.34
N GLN A 15 23.91 17.40 35.25
CA GLN A 15 24.12 18.82 34.98
C GLN A 15 23.78 19.21 33.52
N ARG A 16 24.08 18.36 32.52
CA ARG A 16 23.66 18.60 31.12
C ARG A 16 22.15 18.53 30.93
N ALA A 17 21.46 17.64 31.65
CA ALA A 17 20.01 17.49 31.56
C ALA A 17 19.26 18.76 31.99
N ARG A 18 19.82 19.56 32.92
CA ARG A 18 19.16 20.80 33.40
C ARG A 18 19.49 22.05 32.59
N ILE A 19 20.54 22.04 31.76
CA ILE A 19 20.97 23.22 30.98
C ILE A 19 20.25 23.31 29.61
N ALA A 20 19.65 22.22 29.13
CA ALA A 20 18.89 22.21 27.87
C ALA A 20 17.50 22.89 27.94
N GLY A 21 17.09 23.38 29.11
CA GLY A 21 15.79 24.03 29.32
C GLY A 21 15.86 25.55 29.43
N ARG A 22 16.38 26.28 28.43
CA ARG A 22 16.13 27.74 28.25
C ARG A 22 16.74 28.32 26.96
N SER A 23 15.84 28.80 26.07
CA SER A 23 16.05 29.87 25.05
C SER A 23 16.89 29.47 23.81
N ARG A 24 16.54 29.74 22.54
CA ARG A 24 15.76 30.82 21.92
C ARG A 24 15.06 30.36 20.64
N SER A 25 13.98 31.07 20.34
CA SER A 25 13.33 31.21 19.05
C SER A 25 14.27 31.65 17.92
N ARG A 26 13.86 31.28 16.69
CA ARG A 26 14.08 31.94 15.38
C ARG A 26 14.91 31.10 14.39
N GLY A 27 14.21 30.44 13.47
CA GLY A 27 14.82 29.82 12.29
C GLY A 27 13.83 29.05 11.42
N ALA A 28 13.46 29.66 10.28
CA ALA A 28 12.77 29.13 9.10
C ALA A 28 11.26 28.78 9.18
N PRO A 29 10.42 29.21 8.21
CA PRO A 29 9.15 28.57 7.98
C PRO A 29 9.42 27.17 7.45
N LEU A 30 9.01 26.15 8.22
CA LEU A 30 8.76 24.84 7.63
C LEU A 30 7.66 25.04 6.59
N GLU A 31 7.99 24.77 5.34
CA GLU A 31 6.98 24.44 4.32
C GLU A 31 6.18 23.28 4.91
N SER A 32 5.02 23.63 5.47
CA SER A 32 4.09 22.67 6.02
C SER A 32 3.44 22.04 4.81
N ASP A 33 3.85 20.81 4.52
CA ASP A 33 3.13 19.93 3.61
C ASP A 33 1.65 20.01 4.02
N PRO A 34 0.72 20.41 3.15
CA PRO A 34 -0.68 20.54 3.54
C PRO A 34 -1.12 19.18 4.09
N ALA A 35 -1.65 19.19 5.31
CA ALA A 35 -2.27 18.01 5.90
C ALA A 35 -3.17 17.36 4.84
N PRO A 36 -3.12 16.02 4.65
CA PRO A 36 -3.96 15.37 3.66
C PRO A 36 -5.38 15.79 3.96
N GLN A 37 -5.96 16.61 3.08
CA GLN A 37 -7.37 16.96 3.19
C GLN A 37 -8.09 15.63 3.28
N ALA A 38 -8.98 15.50 4.28
CA ALA A 38 -9.87 14.38 4.36
C ALA A 38 -10.71 14.42 3.08
N VAL A 39 -10.23 13.75 2.03
CA VAL A 39 -10.99 13.47 0.84
C VAL A 39 -12.06 12.53 1.37
N THR A 40 -13.24 13.05 1.67
CA THR A 40 -14.43 12.20 1.68
C THR A 40 -14.39 11.47 0.35
N PRO A 41 -14.25 10.13 0.32
CA PRO A 41 -14.28 9.43 -0.94
C PRO A 41 -15.69 9.65 -1.48
N VAL A 42 -15.80 10.58 -2.43
CA VAL A 42 -16.94 10.59 -3.35
C VAL A 42 -16.70 9.33 -4.16
N GLY A 43 -17.29 8.23 -3.69
CA GLY A 43 -17.34 7.00 -4.47
C GLY A 43 -17.90 7.41 -5.83
N PRO A 44 -17.24 7.03 -6.95
CA PRO A 44 -17.77 7.36 -8.25
C PRO A 44 -19.19 6.79 -8.31
N VAL A 45 -20.18 7.66 -8.48
CA VAL A 45 -21.50 7.24 -8.95
C VAL A 45 -21.28 6.92 -10.42
N ALA A 46 -20.73 5.73 -10.68
CA ALA A 46 -20.64 5.22 -12.02
C ALA A 46 -22.06 4.99 -12.51
N ALA A 47 -22.36 5.48 -13.72
CA ALA A 47 -23.53 5.01 -14.43
C ALA A 47 -23.53 3.46 -14.41
N PRO A 48 -24.69 2.81 -14.33
CA PRO A 48 -24.76 1.35 -14.40
C PRO A 48 -23.95 0.83 -15.60
N GLY A 49 -22.97 -0.03 -15.36
CA GLY A 49 -22.08 -0.57 -16.40
C GLY A 49 -20.99 0.39 -16.92
N GLY A 50 -20.74 1.54 -16.29
CA GLY A 50 -19.67 2.46 -16.66
C GLY A 50 -18.26 2.00 -16.25
N LEU A 51 -17.25 2.83 -16.51
CA LEU A 51 -15.89 2.59 -16.01
C LEU A 51 -15.86 2.79 -14.49
N VAL A 52 -15.30 1.81 -13.77
CA VAL A 52 -15.13 1.85 -12.31
C VAL A 52 -13.71 1.47 -11.93
N ALA A 53 -13.27 1.97 -10.78
CA ALA A 53 -11.97 1.66 -10.22
C ALA A 53 -12.09 1.38 -8.72
N ALA A 54 -11.19 0.56 -8.21
CA ALA A 54 -11.08 0.29 -6.78
C ALA A 54 -9.64 0.02 -6.38
N VAL A 55 -9.37 0.23 -5.10
CA VAL A 55 -8.16 -0.24 -4.44
C VAL A 55 -8.57 -1.33 -3.48
N VAL A 56 -7.96 -2.51 -3.61
CA VAL A 56 -8.22 -3.66 -2.74
C VAL A 56 -6.92 -4.13 -2.09
N THR A 57 -7.06 -4.85 -0.98
CA THR A 57 -5.94 -5.45 -0.27
C THR A 57 -6.15 -6.96 -0.22
N THR A 58 -5.07 -7.72 -0.43
CA THR A 58 -5.12 -9.19 -0.37
C THR A 58 -5.34 -9.73 1.04
N GLY A 59 -6.04 -10.85 1.12
CA GLY A 59 -6.14 -11.69 2.32
C GLY A 59 -5.01 -12.71 2.44
N GLU A 60 -5.11 -13.62 3.40
CA GLU A 60 -4.04 -14.57 3.77
C GLU A 60 -3.56 -15.46 2.61
N ASP A 61 -4.46 -15.82 1.70
CA ASP A 61 -4.17 -16.65 0.53
C ASP A 61 -3.57 -15.86 -0.65
N GLY A 62 -3.37 -14.55 -0.48
CA GLY A 62 -2.94 -13.62 -1.52
C GLY A 62 -4.04 -13.24 -2.49
N ARG A 63 -5.32 -13.50 -2.16
CA ARG A 63 -6.45 -13.12 -3.01
C ARG A 63 -7.14 -11.86 -2.53
N ALA A 64 -7.71 -11.13 -3.47
CA ALA A 64 -8.63 -10.03 -3.22
C ALA A 64 -9.84 -10.17 -4.13
N ARG A 65 -11.03 -10.02 -3.55
CA ARG A 65 -12.29 -9.99 -4.30
C ARG A 65 -12.78 -8.56 -4.37
N TRP A 66 -13.13 -8.11 -5.56
CA TRP A 66 -13.75 -6.82 -5.80
C TRP A 66 -15.15 -7.01 -6.38
N SER A 67 -16.17 -6.63 -5.62
CA SER A 67 -17.55 -6.54 -6.11
C SER A 67 -17.75 -5.21 -6.81
N PHE A 68 -18.29 -5.24 -8.04
CA PHE A 68 -18.57 -4.01 -8.77
C PHE A 68 -19.75 -3.26 -8.14
N PRO A 69 -19.77 -1.91 -8.17
CA PRO A 69 -20.88 -1.11 -7.62
C PRO A 69 -22.22 -1.39 -8.29
N ALA A 70 -22.20 -1.81 -9.56
CA ALA A 70 -23.35 -2.25 -10.35
C ALA A 70 -22.91 -3.39 -11.27
N PRO A 71 -23.82 -4.32 -11.62
CA PRO A 71 -23.50 -5.38 -12.57
C PRO A 71 -23.31 -4.82 -13.99
N TYR A 72 -22.40 -5.43 -14.75
CA TYR A 72 -22.23 -5.24 -16.19
C TYR A 72 -23.13 -6.20 -16.98
N GLU A 73 -23.48 -5.82 -18.21
CA GLU A 73 -24.26 -6.69 -19.12
C GLU A 73 -23.47 -7.92 -19.58
N ALA A 74 -22.14 -7.79 -19.70
CA ALA A 74 -21.18 -8.86 -19.97
C ALA A 74 -19.96 -8.69 -19.06
N ALA A 75 -19.12 -9.74 -18.93
CA ALA A 75 -17.90 -9.64 -18.14
C ALA A 75 -17.03 -8.46 -18.64
N PRO A 76 -16.72 -7.45 -17.81
CA PRO A 76 -15.98 -6.27 -18.23
C PRO A 76 -14.50 -6.62 -18.51
N ALA A 77 -13.82 -5.73 -19.23
CA ALA A 77 -12.37 -5.77 -19.30
C ALA A 77 -11.81 -5.25 -17.96
N VAL A 78 -11.03 -6.07 -17.26
CA VAL A 78 -10.44 -5.73 -15.97
C VAL A 78 -8.93 -5.65 -16.10
N THR A 79 -8.32 -4.62 -15.51
CA THR A 79 -6.88 -4.54 -15.29
C THR A 79 -6.58 -4.54 -13.79
N ALA A 80 -5.46 -5.16 -13.43
CA ALA A 80 -5.00 -5.24 -12.05
C ALA A 80 -3.51 -4.89 -11.97
N THR A 81 -3.22 -3.81 -11.24
CA THR A 81 -1.86 -3.30 -11.03
C THR A 81 -1.52 -3.43 -9.56
N VAL A 82 -0.46 -4.17 -9.26
CA VAL A 82 0.03 -4.35 -7.90
C VAL A 82 0.91 -3.15 -7.52
N VAL A 83 0.72 -2.63 -6.31
CA VAL A 83 1.66 -1.70 -5.68
C VAL A 83 2.70 -2.52 -4.94
N ASP A 84 3.98 -2.29 -5.24
CA ASP A 84 5.09 -2.99 -4.61
C ASP A 84 5.07 -2.77 -3.08
N PRO A 85 4.92 -3.82 -2.26
CA PRO A 85 4.95 -3.70 -0.81
C PRO A 85 6.37 -3.45 -0.25
N GLU A 86 7.42 -3.76 -1.01
CA GLU A 86 8.82 -3.63 -0.58
C GLU A 86 9.68 -2.89 -1.64
N PRO A 87 9.38 -1.62 -1.96
CA PRO A 87 10.03 -0.88 -3.07
C PRO A 87 11.53 -0.63 -2.89
N GLY A 88 12.10 -0.95 -1.72
CA GLY A 88 13.54 -0.89 -1.47
C GLY A 88 14.28 -2.21 -1.73
N SER A 89 13.59 -3.26 -2.19
CA SER A 89 14.12 -4.61 -2.36
C SER A 89 13.93 -5.12 -3.79
N ASP A 90 15.01 -5.16 -4.56
CA ASP A 90 14.98 -5.68 -5.93
C ASP A 90 15.06 -7.23 -6.01
N GLU A 91 15.11 -7.91 -4.86
CA GLU A 91 15.26 -9.37 -4.81
C GLU A 91 13.99 -10.12 -5.23
N ARG A 92 12.84 -9.45 -5.18
CA ARG A 92 11.53 -10.04 -5.44
C ARG A 92 10.69 -9.13 -6.32
N THR A 93 9.83 -9.74 -7.11
CA THR A 93 8.86 -9.06 -7.97
C THR A 93 7.48 -9.55 -7.56
N VAL A 94 6.52 -8.63 -7.45
CA VAL A 94 5.11 -8.95 -7.22
C VAL A 94 4.29 -8.71 -8.48
N TRP A 95 3.31 -9.57 -8.74
CA TRP A 95 2.39 -9.41 -9.87
C TRP A 95 1.00 -9.97 -9.53
N ALA A 96 -0.02 -9.43 -10.19
CA ALA A 96 -1.39 -9.89 -10.06
C ALA A 96 -1.77 -10.80 -11.25
N ALA A 97 -2.62 -11.78 -10.96
CA ALA A 97 -3.36 -12.54 -11.95
C ALA A 97 -4.85 -12.39 -11.67
N LEU A 98 -5.64 -12.11 -12.71
CA LEU A 98 -7.08 -12.22 -12.65
C LEU A 98 -7.44 -13.71 -12.70
N GLU A 99 -7.95 -14.26 -11.61
CA GLU A 99 -8.40 -15.65 -11.56
C GLU A 99 -9.83 -15.79 -12.08
N GLU A 100 -10.67 -14.78 -11.86
CA GLU A 100 -12.05 -14.77 -12.31
C GLU A 100 -12.54 -13.35 -12.60
N VAL A 101 -13.33 -13.19 -13.66
CA VAL A 101 -14.07 -11.96 -13.96
C VAL A 101 -15.47 -12.36 -14.39
N THR A 102 -16.47 -11.85 -13.67
CA THR A 102 -17.89 -12.07 -13.97
C THR A 102 -18.58 -10.73 -14.25
N THR A 103 -19.91 -10.72 -14.39
CA THR A 103 -20.67 -9.47 -14.53
C THR A 103 -20.74 -8.64 -13.25
N TRP A 104 -20.44 -9.19 -12.07
CA TRP A 104 -20.65 -8.52 -10.78
C TRP A 104 -19.43 -8.51 -9.86
N TYR A 105 -18.35 -9.21 -10.21
CA TYR A 105 -17.09 -9.14 -9.48
C TYR A 105 -15.87 -9.55 -10.31
N ALA A 106 -14.70 -9.20 -9.78
CA ALA A 106 -13.41 -9.78 -10.16
C ALA A 106 -12.72 -10.43 -8.94
N LEU A 107 -12.01 -11.54 -9.19
CA LEU A 107 -11.13 -12.19 -8.24
C LEU A 107 -9.69 -12.06 -8.73
N VAL A 108 -8.83 -11.49 -7.89
CA VAL A 108 -7.41 -11.29 -8.18
C VAL A 108 -6.58 -12.10 -7.20
N ARG A 109 -5.51 -12.71 -7.69
CA ARG A 109 -4.47 -13.31 -6.85
C ARG A 109 -3.14 -12.65 -7.11
N VAL A 110 -2.45 -12.28 -6.04
CA VAL A 110 -1.11 -11.70 -6.11
C VAL A 110 -0.08 -12.77 -5.80
N TRP A 111 0.96 -12.78 -6.62
CA TRP A 111 2.11 -13.67 -6.53
C TRP A 111 3.37 -12.85 -6.27
N ARG A 112 4.34 -13.50 -5.66
CA ARG A 112 5.69 -12.96 -5.46
C ARG A 112 6.73 -13.94 -6.00
N SER A 113 7.80 -13.45 -6.58
CA SER A 113 8.93 -14.30 -6.97
C SER A 113 9.70 -14.74 -5.72
N ARG A 114 10.40 -15.86 -5.85
CA ARG A 114 11.32 -16.35 -4.82
C ARG A 114 12.75 -15.86 -5.10
N PRO A 115 13.56 -15.61 -4.05
CA PRO A 115 14.99 -15.35 -4.21
C PRO A 115 15.64 -16.54 -4.92
N ARG A 116 16.63 -16.27 -5.79
CA ARG A 116 17.21 -17.18 -6.80
C ARG A 116 17.83 -18.51 -6.29
N ARG A 117 17.71 -18.89 -5.01
CA ARG A 117 18.27 -20.15 -4.49
C ARG A 117 17.17 -21.21 -4.33
N GLY A 118 16.91 -21.99 -5.38
CA GLY A 118 16.10 -23.22 -5.33
C GLY A 118 15.03 -23.36 -6.41
N THR A 119 14.43 -24.54 -6.53
CA THR A 119 13.29 -24.83 -7.40
C THR A 119 12.00 -24.22 -6.83
N GLY A 120 11.56 -23.12 -7.43
CA GLY A 120 10.30 -22.45 -7.13
C GLY A 120 10.28 -21.09 -7.80
N VAL A 121 9.38 -20.90 -8.78
CA VAL A 121 9.35 -19.68 -9.60
C VAL A 121 8.53 -18.57 -8.94
N ALA A 122 7.54 -18.93 -8.12
CA ALA A 122 6.62 -18.02 -7.47
C ALA A 122 6.01 -18.63 -6.20
N GLU A 123 5.55 -17.78 -5.28
CA GLU A 123 4.67 -18.13 -4.17
C GLU A 123 3.56 -17.10 -4.01
N SER A 124 2.50 -17.42 -3.27
CA SER A 124 1.45 -16.44 -2.99
C SER A 124 2.04 -15.23 -2.25
N ALA A 125 1.59 -14.03 -2.61
CA ALA A 125 2.02 -12.82 -1.95
C ALA A 125 1.41 -12.65 -0.54
N GLY A 126 0.45 -13.47 -0.14
CA GLY A 126 -0.15 -13.39 1.20
C GLY A 126 -0.92 -12.08 1.43
N PRO A 127 -1.21 -11.72 2.69
CA PRO A 127 -2.09 -10.60 3.02
C PRO A 127 -1.38 -9.25 2.90
N GLY A 128 -2.18 -8.18 2.78
CA GLY A 128 -1.69 -6.80 2.91
C GLY A 128 -1.14 -6.19 1.62
N VAL A 129 -1.14 -6.90 0.49
CA VAL A 129 -0.67 -6.34 -0.77
C VAL A 129 -1.77 -5.51 -1.43
N THR A 130 -1.44 -4.27 -1.79
CA THR A 130 -2.36 -3.33 -2.40
C THR A 130 -2.44 -3.54 -3.90
N VAL A 131 -3.66 -3.61 -4.43
CA VAL A 131 -3.92 -3.79 -5.87
C VAL A 131 -4.89 -2.71 -6.33
N HIS A 132 -4.48 -1.96 -7.36
CA HIS A 132 -5.34 -1.03 -8.09
C HIS A 132 -6.05 -1.79 -9.19
N LEU A 133 -7.37 -1.69 -9.22
CA LEU A 133 -8.24 -2.36 -10.18
C LEU A 133 -9.00 -1.32 -10.99
N LEU A 134 -9.16 -1.58 -12.28
CA LEU A 134 -10.03 -0.83 -13.17
C LEU A 134 -10.86 -1.82 -13.98
N ALA A 135 -12.17 -1.57 -14.08
CA ALA A 135 -13.09 -2.33 -14.90
C ALA A 135 -13.77 -1.39 -15.90
N ALA A 136 -13.77 -1.77 -17.17
CA ALA A 136 -14.39 -1.03 -18.26
C ALA A 136 -15.42 -1.92 -18.99
N PRO A 137 -16.58 -1.36 -19.39
CA PRO A 137 -17.52 -2.09 -20.22
C PRO A 137 -16.87 -2.45 -21.55
N VAL A 138 -17.18 -3.64 -22.05
CA VAL A 138 -16.73 -4.08 -23.37
C VAL A 138 -17.80 -3.70 -24.37
N SER A 139 -17.53 -2.69 -25.20
CA SER A 139 -18.38 -2.38 -26.35
C SER A 139 -18.17 -3.46 -27.41
N SER A 140 -19.24 -4.17 -27.79
CA SER A 140 -19.21 -5.05 -28.96
C SER A 140 -19.23 -4.16 -30.21
N SER A 141 -18.07 -3.94 -30.84
CA SER A 141 -18.01 -3.38 -32.18
C SER A 141 -18.05 -4.53 -33.18
N TYR A 142 -19.25 -4.99 -33.51
CA TYR A 142 -19.51 -5.76 -34.72
C TYR A 142 -20.51 -4.96 -35.55
N ASP A 143 -20.01 -4.32 -36.61
CA ASP A 143 -20.78 -3.89 -37.79
C ASP A 143 -20.58 -4.92 -38.90
#